data_AF-A0A1V6AHA7-F1
#
_entry.id   AF-A0A1V6AHA7-F1
#
_cell.length_a   1.000
_cell.length_b   1.000
_cell.length_c   1.000
_cell.angle_alpha   90.00
_cell.angle_beta   90.00
_cell.angle_gamma   90.00
#
_symmetry.space_group_name_H-M   'P 1'
#
loop_
_entity.id
_entity.type
_entity.pdbx_description
1 polymer ?
#
loop_
_entity_poly.entity_id
_entity_poly.type
_entity_poly.pdbx_seq_one_letter_code
_entity_poly.pdbx_strand_id
1 'polypeptide(L)'
;MKQIIFTLVFILLVGEHTKNLIKFVRWEIETAIEMDIPIIYANLNGKKKMDNALCPPILKNHIALHVKFGMKPIKKALDVWTAEYIAKQRSEGKSGPYSLTDSVYKECEE
;
A
#
# COMPACT_ATOMS: atom_id res chain seq x y z
N MET A 1 29.00 0.17 5.62
CA MET A 1 28.32 -0.46 6.77
C MET A 1 26.87 -0.70 6.35
N LYS A 2 26.54 -1.91 5.85
CA LYS A 2 25.15 -2.27 5.52
C LYS A 2 24.50 -2.75 6.81
N GLN A 3 23.75 -1.89 7.49
CA GLN A 3 22.80 -2.37 8.49
C GLN A 3 21.71 -3.14 7.73
N ILE A 4 21.42 -4.34 8.18
CA ILE A 4 20.27 -5.10 7.71
C ILE A 4 19.03 -4.31 8.16
N ILE A 5 18.36 -3.67 7.22
CA ILE A 5 17.00 -3.15 7.41
C ILE A 5 16.09 -4.35 7.14
N PHE A 6 15.40 -4.84 8.16
CA PHE A 6 14.36 -5.84 7.96
C PHE A 6 13.17 -5.13 7.30
N THR A 7 12.89 -5.40 6.02
CA THR A 7 11.76 -4.77 5.32
C THR A 7 10.47 -5.44 5.76
N LEU A 8 9.95 -5.07 6.93
CA LEU A 8 8.56 -5.34 7.29
C LEU A 8 7.69 -4.54 6.31
N VAL A 9 6.71 -5.18 5.70
CA VAL A 9 5.70 -4.54 4.85
C VAL A 9 4.34 -4.79 5.47
N PHE A 10 3.56 -3.74 5.67
CA PHE A 10 2.19 -3.84 6.17
C PHE A 10 1.22 -3.97 5.00
N ILE A 11 0.59 -5.15 4.87
CA ILE A 11 -0.44 -5.38 3.85
C ILE A 11 -1.82 -5.22 4.48
N LEU A 12 -2.53 -4.17 4.08
CA LEU A 12 -3.87 -3.85 4.54
C LEU A 12 -4.92 -4.36 3.53
N LEU A 13 -5.75 -5.32 3.95
CA LEU A 13 -6.84 -5.84 3.12
C LEU A 13 -8.13 -5.04 3.34
N VAL A 14 -8.64 -4.38 2.29
CA VAL A 14 -9.85 -3.53 2.41
C VAL A 14 -10.95 -3.92 1.44
N GLY A 15 -12.14 -4.15 1.98
CA GLY A 15 -13.37 -4.44 1.27
C GLY A 15 -14.57 -3.84 1.99
N GLU A 16 -15.76 -4.10 1.46
CA GLU A 16 -17.00 -3.46 1.91
C GLU A 16 -17.36 -3.75 3.37
N HIS A 17 -17.06 -4.95 3.86
CA HIS A 17 -17.31 -5.33 5.25
C HIS A 17 -16.18 -4.90 6.21
N THR A 18 -14.95 -4.73 5.72
CA THR A 18 -13.81 -4.34 6.56
C THR A 18 -13.73 -2.83 6.78
N LYS A 19 -14.41 -2.02 5.96
CA LYS A 19 -14.51 -0.55 6.13
C LYS A 19 -15.07 -0.12 7.50
N ASN A 20 -15.83 -0.99 8.17
CA ASN A 20 -16.50 -0.70 9.44
C ASN A 20 -15.68 -1.13 10.67
N LEU A 21 -14.55 -1.81 10.51
CA LEU A 21 -13.66 -2.25 11.61
C LEU A 21 -12.67 -1.14 12.03
N ILE A 22 -13.16 0.11 12.05
CA ILE A 22 -12.35 1.34 11.98
C ILE A 22 -11.40 1.50 13.17
N LYS A 23 -11.80 1.09 14.38
CA LYS A 23 -11.02 1.39 15.60
C LYS A 23 -9.67 0.68 15.64
N PHE A 24 -9.63 -0.62 15.36
CA PHE A 24 -8.39 -1.40 15.40
C PHE A 24 -7.52 -1.13 14.18
N VAL A 25 -8.14 -1.11 12.99
CA VAL A 25 -7.44 -0.87 11.73
C VAL A 25 -6.78 0.52 11.70
N ARG A 26 -7.43 1.52 12.30
CA ARG A 26 -6.84 2.87 12.40
C ARG A 26 -5.53 2.85 13.20
N TRP A 27 -5.52 2.20 14.37
CA TRP A 27 -4.33 2.13 15.21
C TRP A 27 -3.19 1.37 14.51
N GLU A 28 -3.48 0.31 13.77
CA GLU A 28 -2.49 -0.41 12.98
C GLU A 28 -1.88 0.47 11.88
N ILE A 29 -2.70 1.28 11.19
CA ILE A 29 -2.22 2.22 10.19
C ILE A 29 -1.39 3.33 10.84
N GLU A 30 -1.84 3.90 11.96
CA GLU A 30 -1.10 4.92 12.71
C GLU A 30 0.28 4.38 13.13
N THR A 31 0.32 3.17 13.70
CA THR A 31 1.57 2.50 14.08
C THR A 31 2.48 2.28 12.89
N ALA A 32 1.96 1.79 11.76
CA ALA A 32 2.75 1.58 10.55
C ALA A 32 3.34 2.89 10.00
N ILE A 33 2.58 4.00 10.06
CA ILE A 33 3.05 5.33 9.66
C ILE A 33 4.14 5.84 10.61
N GLU A 34 3.95 5.70 11.92
CA GLU A 34 4.92 6.13 12.94
C GLU A 34 6.23 5.34 12.86
N MET A 35 6.16 4.06 12.56
CA MET A 35 7.32 3.16 12.39
C MET A 35 7.95 3.23 10.99
N ASP A 36 7.44 4.09 10.12
CA ASP A 36 7.85 4.21 8.72
C ASP A 36 7.83 2.88 7.94
N ILE A 37 6.84 2.04 8.22
CA ILE A 37 6.66 0.74 7.56
C ILE A 37 5.96 0.96 6.20
N PRO A 38 6.51 0.44 5.10
CA PRO A 38 5.84 0.43 3.80
C PRO A 38 4.43 -0.17 3.86
N ILE A 39 3.43 0.58 3.40
CA ILE A 39 2.03 0.14 3.39
C ILE A 39 1.59 -0.25 1.98
N ILE A 40 1.11 -1.49 1.81
CA ILE A 40 0.42 -1.97 0.62
C ILE A 40 -1.07 -2.11 0.96
N TYR A 41 -1.90 -1.33 0.29
CA TYR A 41 -3.35 -1.40 0.39
C TYR A 41 -3.92 -2.31 -0.69
N ALA A 42 -4.46 -3.46 -0.32
CA ALA A 42 -5.04 -4.42 -1.25
C ALA A 42 -6.58 -4.29 -1.28
N ASN A 43 -7.10 -3.85 -2.42
CA ASN A 43 -8.53 -3.70 -2.68
C ASN A 43 -9.20 -5.07 -2.93
N LEU A 44 -10.03 -5.53 -2.00
CA LEU A 44 -10.82 -6.76 -2.14
C LEU A 44 -11.92 -6.63 -3.20
N ASN A 45 -12.35 -5.41 -3.53
CA ASN A 45 -13.34 -5.15 -4.58
C ASN A 45 -12.77 -5.16 -6.01
N GLY A 46 -11.50 -5.52 -6.18
CA GLY A 46 -10.87 -5.68 -7.48
C GLY A 46 -10.29 -4.41 -8.11
N LYS A 47 -10.44 -3.23 -7.48
CA LYS A 47 -9.89 -1.98 -8.00
C LYS A 47 -8.35 -2.00 -8.04
N LYS A 48 -7.79 -1.53 -9.15
CA LYS A 48 -6.33 -1.45 -9.37
C LYS A 48 -5.67 -0.22 -8.72
N LYS A 49 -6.48 0.77 -8.31
CA LYS A 49 -6.09 2.06 -7.71
C LYS A 49 -6.83 2.28 -6.39
N MET A 50 -6.54 3.37 -5.68
CA MET A 50 -7.23 3.73 -4.43
C MET A 50 -8.75 3.82 -4.65
N ASP A 51 -9.52 3.17 -3.77
CA ASP A 51 -10.94 3.38 -3.67
C ASP A 51 -11.26 4.51 -2.68
N ASN A 52 -11.66 5.69 -3.16
CA ASN A 52 -11.95 6.83 -2.29
C ASN A 52 -13.11 6.57 -1.30
N ALA A 53 -14.03 5.66 -1.62
CA ALA A 53 -15.17 5.34 -0.75
C ALA A 53 -14.79 4.40 0.40
N LEU A 54 -13.78 3.55 0.22
CA LEU A 54 -13.37 2.54 1.20
C LEU A 54 -12.04 2.87 1.89
N CYS A 55 -11.21 3.72 1.28
CA CYS A 55 -9.90 4.08 1.83
C CYS A 55 -10.05 4.90 3.13
N PRO A 56 -9.44 4.46 4.25
CA PRO A 56 -9.43 5.22 5.49
C PRO A 56 -8.91 6.64 5.31
N PRO A 57 -9.55 7.68 5.89
CA PRO A 57 -9.13 9.07 5.70
C PRO A 57 -7.66 9.35 6.00
N ILE A 58 -7.09 8.70 7.02
CA ILE A 58 -5.67 8.83 7.41
C ILE A 58 -4.71 8.38 6.30
N LEU A 59 -5.10 7.40 5.49
CA LEU A 59 -4.25 6.82 4.45
C LEU A 59 -4.39 7.54 3.10
N LYS A 60 -5.49 8.28 2.86
CA LYS A 60 -5.76 8.94 1.57
C LYS A 60 -4.66 9.90 1.11
N ASN A 61 -4.00 10.55 2.05
CA ASN A 61 -2.92 11.51 1.78
C ASN A 61 -1.54 10.95 2.12
N HIS A 62 -1.46 9.72 2.61
CA HIS A 62 -0.20 9.06 2.96
C HIS A 62 0.38 8.31 1.75
N ILE A 63 1.70 8.13 1.73
CA ILE A 63 2.37 7.36 0.68
C ILE A 63 2.11 5.85 0.88
N ALA A 64 1.17 5.31 0.13
CA ALA A 64 0.82 3.90 0.18
C ALA A 64 0.56 3.36 -1.24
N LEU A 65 0.89 2.10 -1.47
CA LEU A 65 0.65 1.45 -2.76
C LEU A 65 -0.69 0.73 -2.76
N HIS A 66 -1.63 1.23 -3.56
CA HIS A 66 -2.94 0.61 -3.74
C HIS A 66 -2.90 -0.37 -4.90
N VAL A 67 -3.30 -1.61 -4.63
CA VAL A 67 -3.32 -2.69 -5.61
C VAL A 67 -4.65 -3.44 -5.61
N LYS A 68 -4.94 -4.12 -6.71
CA LYS A 68 -5.99 -5.14 -6.75
C LYS A 68 -5.58 -6.31 -5.86
N PHE A 69 -6.49 -6.81 -5.03
CA PHE A 69 -6.24 -8.03 -4.27
C PHE A 69 -6.03 -9.23 -5.21
N GLY A 70 -4.93 -9.95 -5.00
CA GLY A 70 -4.55 -11.13 -5.77
C GLY A 70 -3.08 -11.46 -5.60
N MET A 71 -2.72 -12.73 -5.74
CA MET A 71 -1.36 -13.22 -5.49
C MET A 71 -0.31 -12.53 -6.39
N LYS A 72 -0.57 -12.45 -7.71
CA LYS A 72 0.37 -11.85 -8.67
C LYS A 72 0.56 -10.33 -8.43
N PRO A 73 -0.50 -9.49 -8.31
CA PRO A 73 -0.34 -8.08 -7.99
C PRO A 73 0.34 -7.81 -6.64
N ILE A 74 0.01 -8.58 -5.58
CA ILE A 74 0.64 -8.42 -4.27
C ILE A 74 2.13 -8.78 -4.34
N LYS A 75 2.49 -9.86 -5.03
CA LYS A 75 3.90 -10.22 -5.25
C LYS A 75 4.66 -9.10 -5.95
N LYS A 76 4.13 -8.58 -7.07
CA LYS A 76 4.75 -7.45 -7.77
C LYS A 76 4.85 -6.20 -6.90
N ALA A 77 3.84 -5.95 -6.07
CA ALA A 77 3.85 -4.84 -5.12
C ALA A 77 5.00 -4.98 -4.10
N LEU A 78 5.21 -6.17 -3.55
CA LEU A 78 6.32 -6.45 -2.65
C LEU A 78 7.69 -6.25 -3.33
N ASP A 79 7.81 -6.57 -4.61
CA ASP A 79 9.07 -6.42 -5.36
C ASP A 79 9.41 -4.94 -5.64
N VAL A 80 8.40 -4.08 -5.88
CA VAL A 80 8.62 -2.68 -6.31
C VAL A 80 8.47 -1.66 -5.19
N TRP A 81 7.71 -1.97 -4.15
CA TRP A 81 7.36 -1.03 -3.08
C TRP A 81 8.36 -1.08 -1.93
N THR A 82 9.62 -0.78 -2.25
CA THR A 82 10.71 -0.83 -1.28
C THR A 82 10.85 0.47 -0.49
N ALA A 83 11.52 0.38 0.66
CA ALA A 83 11.82 1.55 1.49
C ALA A 83 12.62 2.61 0.72
N GLU A 84 13.57 2.20 -0.13
CA GLU A 84 14.37 3.10 -0.97
C GLU A 84 13.51 3.83 -1.99
N TYR A 85 12.55 3.12 -2.62
CA TYR A 85 11.63 3.74 -3.57
C TYR A 85 10.79 4.81 -2.87
N ILE A 86 10.23 4.50 -1.70
CA ILE A 86 9.40 5.41 -0.89
C ILE A 86 10.23 6.63 -0.45
N ALA A 87 11.44 6.41 0.07
CA ALA A 87 12.34 7.49 0.49
C ALA A 87 12.67 8.44 -0.66
N LYS A 88 12.93 7.91 -1.86
CA LYS A 88 13.13 8.72 -3.07
C LYS A 88 11.90 9.57 -3.37
N GLN A 89 10.70 8.98 -3.37
CA GLN A 89 9.47 9.73 -3.66
C GLN A 89 9.25 10.88 -2.66
N ARG A 90 9.50 10.64 -1.37
CA ARG A 90 9.39 11.68 -0.34
C ARG A 90 10.39 12.81 -0.53
N SER A 91 11.64 12.48 -0.91
CA SER A 91 12.67 13.50 -1.19
C SER A 91 12.32 14.41 -2.37
N GLU A 92 11.52 13.90 -3.32
CA GLU A 92 10.98 14.66 -4.45
C GLU A 92 9.69 15.43 -4.09
N GLY A 93 9.27 15.43 -2.81
CA GLY A 93 8.07 16.10 -2.34
C GLY A 93 6.77 15.42 -2.72
N LYS A 94 6.81 14.16 -3.19
CA LYS A 94 5.61 13.42 -3.59
C LYS A 94 4.88 12.84 -2.38
N SER A 95 3.55 12.81 -2.46
CA SER A 95 2.66 12.30 -1.43
C SER A 95 1.43 11.62 -2.04
N GLY A 96 0.57 11.06 -1.20
CA GLY A 96 -0.69 10.45 -1.61
C GLY A 96 -0.57 9.04 -2.19
N PRO A 97 -1.66 8.54 -2.81
CA PRO A 97 -1.80 7.14 -3.16
C PRO A 97 -1.04 6.80 -4.43
N TYR A 98 -0.31 5.69 -4.40
CA TYR A 98 0.36 5.09 -5.55
C TYR A 98 -0.45 3.91 -6.09
N SER A 99 -0.18 3.54 -7.33
CA SER A 99 -0.74 2.33 -7.96
C SER A 99 0.28 1.70 -8.89
N LEU A 100 0.22 0.38 -9.05
CA LEU A 100 0.97 -0.29 -10.11
C LEU A 100 0.53 0.24 -11.49
N THR A 101 1.46 0.28 -12.43
CA THR A 101 1.18 0.70 -13.80
C THR A 101 0.34 -0.37 -14.52
N ASP A 102 -0.36 0.05 -15.59
CA ASP A 102 -1.15 -0.89 -16.39
C ASP A 102 -0.28 -1.97 -17.06
N SER A 103 0.99 -1.67 -17.36
CA SER A 103 1.95 -2.64 -17.87
C SER A 103 2.19 -3.79 -16.89
N VAL A 104 2.40 -3.48 -15.61
CA VAL A 104 2.60 -4.50 -14.56
C VAL A 104 1.35 -5.36 -14.38
N TYR A 105 0.16 -4.78 -14.55
CA TYR A 105 -1.08 -5.56 -14.48
C TYR A 105 -1.26 -6.50 -15.66
N LYS A 106 -0.81 -6.14 -16.87
CA LYS A 106 -0.85 -7.04 -18.04
C LYS A 106 0.00 -8.30 -17.79
N GLU A 107 1.21 -8.12 -17.25
CA GLU A 107 2.08 -9.25 -16.84
C GLU A 107 1.44 -10.15 -15.75
N CYS A 108 0.45 -9.66 -15.01
CA CYS A 108 -0.26 -10.45 -14.01
C CYS A 108 -1.43 -11.26 -14.60
N GLU A 109 -1.95 -10.85 -15.76
CA GLU A 109 -3.10 -11.48 -16.41
C GLU A 109 -2.67 -12.65 -17.33
N GLU A 110 -1.40 -12.67 -17.74
CA GLU A 110 -0.69 -13.78 -18.38
C GLU A 110 -0.26 -14.85 -17.37
#